data_AF-A0A0F9FQB7-F1
#
_entry.id   AF-A0A0F9FQB7-F1
#
_cell.length_a   1.000
_cell.length_b   1.000
_cell.length_c   1.000
_cell.angle_alpha   90.00
_cell.angle_beta   90.00
_cell.angle_gamma   90.00
#
_symmetry.space_group_name_H-M   'P 1'
#
loop_
_entity.id
_entity.type
_entity.pdbx_description
1 polymer ?
#
loop_
_entity_poly.entity_id
_entity_poly.type
_entity_poly.pdbx_seq_one_letter_code
_entity_poly.pdbx_strand_id
1 'polypeptide(L)'
;MTELTLKEADELLPALCELAAIPMPAKASYRVGKWFKKIQDESLAFNEARNKLIRSLGHQIDDTDQWKVGDDKLPAFRDQINDLAEESVDLTGLQKIDFSDIIGINITPASLILLEPIIDGME
;
A
#
# COMPACT_ATOMS: atom_id res chain seq x y z
N MET A 1 -4.86 -14.89 5.75
CA MET A 1 -4.50 -13.54 6.21
C MET A 1 -5.76 -12.70 6.21
N THR A 2 -6.04 -12.02 7.31
CA THR A 2 -7.25 -11.18 7.48
C THR A 2 -6.92 -9.70 7.67
N GLU A 3 -5.65 -9.38 7.88
CA GLU A 3 -5.17 -8.03 8.16
C GLU A 3 -3.74 -7.83 7.65
N LEU A 4 -3.40 -6.57 7.36
CA LEU A 4 -2.06 -6.03 7.13
C LEU A 4 -1.99 -4.68 7.85
N THR A 5 -0.81 -4.21 8.22
CA THR A 5 -0.63 -2.82 8.65
C THR A 5 -0.77 -1.86 7.46
N LEU A 6 -1.10 -0.58 7.72
CA LEU A 6 -1.09 0.45 6.68
C LEU A 6 0.27 0.56 5.99
N LYS A 7 1.36 0.36 6.73
CA LYS A 7 2.70 0.27 6.17
C LYS A 7 2.83 -0.85 5.14
N GLU A 8 2.47 -2.06 5.52
CA GLU A 8 2.56 -3.23 4.63
C GLU A 8 1.63 -3.07 3.41
N ALA A 9 0.45 -2.49 3.60
CA ALA A 9 -0.47 -2.17 2.51
C ALA A 9 0.15 -1.15 1.53
N ASP A 10 0.75 -0.08 2.02
CA ASP A 10 1.41 0.93 1.16
C ASP A 10 2.61 0.33 0.41
N GLU A 11 3.42 -0.50 1.07
CA GLU A 11 4.56 -1.22 0.47
C GLU A 11 4.12 -2.25 -0.58
N LEU A 12 2.93 -2.84 -0.44
CA LEU A 12 2.34 -3.80 -1.37
C LEU A 12 1.85 -3.15 -2.68
N LEU A 13 1.47 -1.88 -2.65
CA LEU A 13 0.81 -1.19 -3.77
C LEU A 13 1.64 -1.23 -5.08
N PRO A 14 2.96 -0.95 -5.10
CA PRO A 14 3.76 -1.04 -6.33
C PRO A 14 3.78 -2.44 -6.93
N ALA A 15 3.88 -3.49 -6.10
CA ALA A 15 3.86 -4.87 -6.57
C ALA A 15 2.49 -5.26 -7.13
N LEU A 16 1.40 -4.75 -6.54
CA LEU A 16 0.06 -4.89 -7.10
C LEU A 16 -0.12 -4.15 -8.43
N CYS A 17 0.49 -2.98 -8.61
CA CYS A 17 0.50 -2.27 -9.90
C CYS A 17 1.17 -3.12 -10.99
N GLU A 18 2.33 -3.70 -10.69
CA GLU A 18 3.04 -4.60 -11.62
C GLU A 18 2.18 -5.81 -11.98
N LEU A 19 1.57 -6.45 -10.97
CA LEU A 19 0.70 -7.61 -11.18
C LEU A 19 -0.53 -7.24 -12.04
N ALA A 20 -1.16 -6.10 -11.77
CA ALA A 20 -2.34 -5.63 -12.50
C ALA A 20 -2.05 -5.29 -13.98
N ALA A 21 -0.79 -5.06 -14.34
CA ALA A 21 -0.38 -4.80 -15.72
C ALA A 21 -0.24 -6.08 -16.57
N ILE A 22 -0.29 -7.27 -15.96
CA ILE A 22 -0.10 -8.54 -16.65
C ILE A 22 -1.43 -9.02 -17.25
N PRO A 23 -1.47 -9.43 -18.54
CA PRO A 23 -2.64 -10.09 -19.11
C PRO A 23 -2.99 -11.38 -18.35
N MET A 24 -4.24 -11.49 -17.91
CA MET A 24 -4.70 -12.65 -17.12
C MET A 24 -6.18 -12.96 -17.41
N PRO A 25 -6.65 -14.18 -17.08
CA PRO A 25 -8.06 -14.54 -17.22
C PRO A 25 -8.97 -13.65 -16.38
N ALA A 26 -10.22 -13.46 -16.82
CA ALA A 26 -11.17 -12.53 -16.20
C ALA A 26 -11.36 -12.76 -14.67
N LYS A 27 -11.34 -14.01 -14.22
CA LYS A 27 -11.44 -14.37 -12.80
C LYS A 27 -10.25 -13.86 -11.99
N ALA A 28 -9.03 -14.02 -12.51
CA ALA A 28 -7.81 -13.51 -11.88
C ALA A 28 -7.81 -11.97 -11.90
N SER A 29 -8.16 -11.35 -13.04
CA SER A 29 -8.25 -9.88 -13.15
C SER A 29 -9.22 -9.29 -12.12
N TYR A 30 -10.37 -9.92 -11.92
CA TYR A 30 -11.34 -9.46 -10.93
C TYR A 30 -10.80 -9.51 -9.49
N ARG A 31 -10.07 -10.58 -9.15
CA ARG A 31 -9.44 -10.72 -7.82
C ARG A 31 -8.33 -9.70 -7.60
N VAL A 32 -7.42 -9.56 -8.57
CA VAL A 32 -6.36 -8.53 -8.51
C VAL A 32 -6.97 -7.14 -8.41
N GLY A 33 -8.03 -6.84 -9.17
CA GLY A 33 -8.73 -5.57 -9.10
C GLY A 33 -9.35 -5.28 -7.72
N LYS A 34 -9.89 -6.29 -7.04
CA LYS A 34 -10.39 -6.14 -5.66
C LYS A 34 -9.27 -5.81 -4.68
N TRP A 35 -8.14 -6.51 -4.77
CA TRP A 35 -6.95 -6.22 -3.96
C TRP A 35 -6.43 -4.81 -4.23
N PHE A 36 -6.21 -4.49 -5.50
CA PHE A 36 -5.70 -3.20 -5.93
C PHE A 36 -6.56 -2.06 -5.40
N LYS A 37 -7.89 -2.13 -5.59
CA LYS A 37 -8.81 -1.09 -5.12
C LYS A 37 -8.70 -0.90 -3.60
N LYS A 38 -8.76 -1.99 -2.84
CA LYS A 38 -8.68 -1.92 -1.37
C LYS A 38 -7.38 -1.28 -0.92
N ILE A 39 -6.24 -1.75 -1.42
CA ILE A 39 -4.92 -1.24 -1.02
C ILE A 39 -4.72 0.22 -1.47
N GLN A 40 -5.20 0.58 -2.67
CA GLN A 40 -5.15 1.96 -3.16
C GLN A 40 -5.99 2.91 -2.28
N ASP A 41 -7.20 2.52 -1.90
CA ASP A 41 -8.07 3.34 -1.04
C ASP A 41 -7.40 3.62 0.32
N GLU A 42 -6.75 2.61 0.91
CA GLU A 42 -6.01 2.74 2.17
C GLU A 42 -4.75 3.59 2.03
N SER A 43 -3.96 3.41 0.96
CA SER A 43 -2.78 4.24 0.69
C SER A 43 -3.15 5.71 0.46
N LEU A 44 -4.26 6.00 -0.21
CA LEU A 44 -4.76 7.37 -0.35
C LEU A 44 -5.14 7.98 1.00
N ALA A 45 -5.87 7.24 1.84
CA ALA A 45 -6.26 7.69 3.17
C ALA A 45 -5.03 7.93 4.08
N PHE A 46 -4.04 7.03 4.03
CA PHE A 46 -2.77 7.18 4.75
C PHE A 46 -2.02 8.43 4.31
N ASN A 47 -1.91 8.67 3.00
CA ASN A 47 -1.24 9.86 2.46
C ASN A 47 -1.98 11.16 2.81
N GLU A 48 -3.32 11.16 2.84
CA GLU A 48 -4.09 12.31 3.32
C GLU A 48 -3.85 12.59 4.80
N ALA A 49 -3.83 11.57 5.65
CA ALA A 49 -3.55 11.70 7.07
C ALA A 49 -2.11 12.19 7.32
N ARG A 50 -1.13 11.63 6.61
CA ARG A 50 0.26 12.10 6.61
C ARG A 50 0.37 13.57 6.22
N ASN A 51 -0.32 13.99 5.16
CA ASN A 51 -0.30 15.39 4.72
C ASN A 51 -0.93 16.34 5.75
N LYS A 52 -2.02 15.93 6.41
CA LYS A 52 -2.62 16.69 7.52
C LYS A 52 -1.63 16.82 8.68
N LEU A 53 -0.92 15.73 9.01
CA LEU A 53 0.09 15.73 10.06
C LEU A 53 1.25 16.69 9.73
N ILE A 54 1.78 16.63 8.51
CA ILE A 54 2.83 17.55 8.02
C ILE A 54 2.37 19.01 8.13
N ARG A 55 1.12 19.31 7.74
CA ARG A 55 0.57 20.68 7.85
C ARG A 55 0.39 21.13 9.30
N SER A 56 0.08 20.21 10.21
CA SER A 56 -0.11 20.53 11.63
C SER A 56 1.20 20.77 12.40
N LEU A 57 2.28 20.09 12.00
CA LEU A 57 3.59 20.13 12.67
C LEU A 57 4.65 20.90 11.89
N GLY A 58 4.29 21.38 10.70
CA GLY A 58 5.19 22.06 9.79
C GLY A 58 4.84 23.50 9.56
N HIS A 59 5.65 24.12 8.72
CA HIS A 59 5.46 25.45 8.17
C HIS A 59 5.50 25.35 6.65
N GLN A 60 4.78 26.24 5.99
CA GLN A 60 4.83 26.38 4.54
C GLN A 60 6.22 26.87 4.11
N ILE A 61 6.77 26.27 3.06
CA ILE A 61 8.06 26.66 2.48
C ILE A 61 7.76 27.77 1.46
N ASP A 62 8.19 28.99 1.77
CA ASP A 62 7.95 30.17 0.93
C ASP A 62 6.46 30.32 0.56
N ASP A 63 6.16 30.97 -0.57
CA ASP A 63 4.80 31.08 -1.13
C ASP A 63 4.40 29.85 -1.98
N THR A 64 4.98 28.67 -1.69
CA THR A 64 4.67 27.43 -2.42
C THR A 64 3.69 26.56 -1.63
N ASP A 65 2.98 25.63 -2.28
CA ASP A 65 2.12 24.65 -1.59
C ASP A 65 2.89 23.57 -0.79
N GLN A 66 4.21 23.72 -0.64
CA GLN A 66 5.05 22.75 0.06
C GLN A 66 5.12 23.06 1.56
N TRP A 67 5.13 22.02 2.38
CA TRP A 67 5.20 22.13 3.83
C TRP A 67 6.40 21.33 4.36
N LYS A 68 7.11 21.90 5.33
CA LYS A 68 8.24 21.27 6.00
C LYS A 68 7.96 21.15 7.50
N VAL A 69 8.10 19.95 8.04
CA VAL A 69 8.06 19.71 9.49
C VAL A 69 9.25 20.43 10.15
N GLY A 70 8.99 21.20 11.22
CA GLY A 70 10.06 21.87 11.96
C GLY A 70 11.00 20.86 12.63
N ASP A 71 12.29 21.19 12.72
CA ASP A 71 13.29 20.28 13.29
C ASP A 71 12.97 19.88 14.75
N ASP A 72 12.35 20.80 15.52
CA ASP A 72 11.86 20.59 16.88
C ASP A 72 10.62 19.69 16.96
N LYS A 73 9.88 19.55 15.85
CA LYS A 73 8.66 18.73 15.74
C LYS A 73 8.92 17.37 15.09
N LEU A 74 10.12 17.12 14.55
CA LEU A 74 10.48 15.85 13.93
C LEU A 74 10.28 14.63 14.85
N PRO A 75 10.61 14.66 16.16
CA PRO A 75 10.31 13.53 17.04
C PRO A 75 8.81 13.23 17.11
N ALA A 76 8.00 14.26 17.37
CA ALA A 76 6.54 14.12 17.46
C ALA A 76 5.89 13.69 16.13
N PHE A 77 6.47 14.10 15.00
CA PHE A 77 6.06 13.65 13.67
C PHE A 77 6.37 12.17 13.46
N ARG A 78 7.59 11.73 13.82
CA ARG A 78 8.02 10.33 13.71
C ARG A 78 7.14 9.41 14.55
N ASP A 79 6.84 9.79 15.78
CA ASP A 79 6.00 8.98 16.66
C ASP A 79 4.59 8.84 16.06
N GLN A 80 3.96 9.95 15.68
CA GLN A 80 2.59 9.92 15.13
C GLN A 80 2.48 9.23 13.76
N ILE A 81 3.50 9.36 12.88
CA ILE A 81 3.46 8.67 11.59
C ILE A 81 3.71 7.17 11.74
N ASN A 82 4.52 6.76 12.72
CA ASN A 82 4.75 5.34 13.01
C ASN A 82 3.49 4.71 13.62
N ASP A 83 2.85 5.37 14.58
CA ASP A 83 1.58 4.93 15.15
C ASP A 83 0.52 4.77 14.05
N LEU A 84 0.39 5.74 13.15
CA LEU A 84 -0.51 5.65 12.01
C LEU A 84 -0.14 4.49 11.07
N ALA A 85 1.15 4.26 10.83
CA ALA A 85 1.62 3.21 9.92
C ALA A 85 1.36 1.79 10.47
N GLU A 86 1.22 1.64 11.79
CA GLU A 86 0.91 0.38 12.47
C GLU A 86 -0.60 0.06 12.52
N GLU A 87 -1.47 0.98 12.12
CA GLU A 87 -2.92 0.74 12.07
C GLU A 87 -3.27 -0.44 11.16
N SER A 88 -4.25 -1.24 11.60
CA SER A 88 -4.66 -2.46 10.91
C SER A 88 -5.63 -2.16 9.76
N VAL A 89 -5.32 -2.70 8.59
CA VAL A 89 -6.16 -2.72 7.41
C VAL A 89 -6.96 -4.01 7.40
N ASP A 90 -8.29 -3.90 7.49
CA ASP A 90 -9.19 -5.04 7.34
C ASP A 90 -9.23 -5.53 5.89
N LEU A 91 -8.84 -6.79 5.67
CA LEU A 91 -8.82 -7.45 4.36
C LEU A 91 -9.94 -8.49 4.21
N THR A 92 -10.94 -8.46 5.09
CA THR A 92 -12.06 -9.39 5.09
C THR A 92 -12.78 -9.42 3.73
N GLY A 93 -12.97 -10.63 3.20
CA GLY A 93 -13.64 -10.84 1.92
C GLY A 93 -12.75 -10.63 0.68
N LEU A 94 -11.45 -10.43 0.87
CA LEU A 94 -10.46 -10.57 -0.21
C LEU A 94 -10.00 -12.02 -0.31
N GLN A 95 -10.02 -12.54 -1.54
CA GLN A 95 -9.51 -13.86 -1.86
C GLN A 95 -8.09 -13.73 -2.39
N LYS A 96 -7.19 -14.57 -1.91
CA LYS A 96 -5.85 -14.67 -2.47
C LYS A 96 -5.86 -14.95 -3.98
N ILE A 97 -4.79 -14.52 -4.63
CA ILE A 97 -4.58 -14.66 -6.06
C ILE A 97 -3.78 -15.94 -6.29
N ASP A 98 -4.35 -16.87 -7.05
CA ASP A 98 -3.64 -18.08 -7.44
C ASP A 98 -2.69 -17.76 -8.60
N PHE A 99 -1.39 -17.94 -8.39
CA PHE A 99 -0.39 -17.64 -9.42
C PHE A 99 -0.45 -18.61 -10.60
N SER A 100 -0.99 -19.82 -10.43
CA SER A 100 -1.21 -20.74 -11.55
C SER A 100 -2.26 -20.22 -12.54
N ASP A 101 -3.13 -19.30 -12.12
CA ASP A 101 -4.12 -18.64 -12.99
C ASP A 101 -3.48 -17.55 -13.89
N ILE A 102 -2.21 -17.18 -13.68
CA ILE A 102 -1.57 -16.06 -14.37
C ILE A 102 -0.56 -16.57 -15.40
N ILE A 103 -0.81 -16.27 -16.68
CA ILE A 103 0.00 -16.73 -17.79
C ILE A 103 1.16 -15.76 -18.04
N GLY A 104 2.40 -16.26 -18.07
CA GLY A 104 3.56 -15.45 -18.47
C GLY A 104 3.96 -14.40 -17.43
N ILE A 105 3.84 -14.73 -16.13
CA ILE A 105 4.24 -13.85 -15.02
C ILE A 105 5.68 -13.38 -15.24
N ASN A 106 5.86 -12.07 -15.37
CA ASN A 106 7.16 -11.41 -15.37
C ASN A 106 7.14 -10.30 -14.32
N ILE A 107 7.39 -10.68 -13.07
CA ILE A 107 7.50 -9.79 -11.92
C ILE A 107 8.91 -9.85 -11.36
N THR A 108 9.35 -8.76 -10.73
CA THR A 108 10.67 -8.76 -10.09
C THR A 108 10.69 -9.65 -8.84
N PRO A 109 11.84 -10.19 -8.42
CA PRO A 109 11.95 -10.90 -7.15
C PRO A 109 11.50 -10.07 -5.94
N ALA A 110 11.72 -8.76 -5.96
CA ALA A 110 11.27 -7.85 -4.90
C ALA A 110 9.74 -7.78 -4.85
N SER A 111 9.09 -7.63 -6.00
CA SER A 111 7.63 -7.63 -6.09
C SER A 111 7.03 -8.97 -5.65
N LEU A 112 7.68 -10.09 -5.99
CA LEU A 112 7.23 -11.41 -5.57
C LEU A 112 7.21 -11.58 -4.04
N ILE A 113 8.25 -11.12 -3.35
CA ILE A 113 8.31 -11.15 -1.88
C ILE A 113 7.16 -10.34 -1.27
N LEU A 114 6.90 -9.15 -1.82
CA LEU A 114 5.80 -8.30 -1.33
C LEU A 114 4.42 -8.91 -1.60
N LEU A 115 4.27 -9.69 -2.67
CA LEU A 115 3.00 -10.33 -3.03
C LEU A 115 2.72 -11.61 -2.23
N GLU A 116 3.72 -12.24 -1.59
CA GLU A 116 3.58 -13.45 -0.76
C GLU A 116 2.32 -13.46 0.14
N PRO A 117 1.98 -12.37 0.84
CA PRO A 117 0.84 -12.38 1.76
C PRO A 117 -0.52 -12.54 1.04
N ILE A 118 -0.60 -12.17 -0.24
CA ILE A 118 -1.85 -12.08 -1.01
C ILE A 118 -1.95 -13.11 -2.14
N ILE A 119 -0.93 -13.95 -2.32
CA ILE A 119 -0.87 -14.98 -3.36
C ILE A 119 -0.91 -16.38 -2.75
N ASP A 120 -1.33 -17.36 -3.56
CA ASP A 120 -1.26 -18.79 -3.29
C ASP A 120 -0.68 -19.52 -4.52
N GLY A 121 -0.31 -20.80 -4.36
CA GLY A 121 0.07 -21.67 -5.49
C GLY A 121 1.55 -21.61 -5.88
N MET A 122 2.45 -21.28 -4.95
CA MET A 122 3.91 -21.32 -5.15
C MET A 122 4.55 -22.70 -4.86
N GLU A 123 3.75 -23.75 -4.64
CA GLU A 123 4.22 -25.13 -4.41
C GLU A 123 4.41 -25.93 -5.70
#